data_AF-A0A2U2SIL6-F1
#
_entry.id   AF-A0A2U2SIL6-F1
#
_cell.length_a   1.000
_cell.length_b   1.000
_cell.length_c   1.000
_cell.angle_alpha   90.00
_cell.angle_beta   90.00
_cell.angle_gamma   90.00
#
_symmetry.space_group_name_H-M   'P 1'
#
loop_
_entity.id
_entity.type
_entity.pdbx_description
1 polymer ?
#
loop_
_entity_poly.entity_id
_entity_poly.type
_entity_poly.pdbx_seq_one_letter_code
_entity_poly.pdbx_strand_id
1 'polypeptide(L)'
;MAQSQQTVFDKRTHRRIQVVTPRLNYVYLASKFLEGRAPQEVAQEVLAHLEAAQQANRMLLGLEEFQKIAQNSLDDLDPATRQALHNALGDDLYASVRSTPLHTLPRETQETIIAELGRRALTVIYRQLLLGVIGELWVDYLTQMEALRVSIGLEAYAQRDPLVQYKSRASTLFQDLIQNMRLGVISRMFTYRPRQISVVQTTERSAVAEEQEPAQVSEGKEESASTQPIDQKKELQEKTGLASKKKRRRHR
;
A
#
# COMPACT_ATOMS: atom_id res chain seq x y z
N MET A 1 14.36 -10.58 -7.37
CA MET A 1 14.99 -11.56 -8.29
C MET A 1 16.45 -11.70 -7.91
N ALA A 2 16.98 -12.93 -7.76
CA ALA A 2 18.41 -13.13 -7.54
C ALA A 2 19.17 -12.74 -8.81
N GLN A 3 19.71 -11.53 -8.81
CA GLN A 3 20.43 -10.94 -9.93
C GLN A 3 21.89 -10.80 -9.55
N SER A 4 22.79 -11.17 -10.46
CA SER A 4 24.20 -10.86 -10.33
C SER A 4 24.49 -9.65 -11.18
N GLN A 5 25.13 -8.65 -10.59
CA GLN A 5 25.68 -7.53 -11.33
C GLN A 5 27.14 -7.85 -11.65
N GLN A 6 27.48 -7.92 -12.93
CA GLN A 6 28.88 -7.97 -13.35
C GLN A 6 29.21 -6.70 -14.14
N THR A 7 30.37 -6.14 -13.84
CA THR A 7 30.93 -5.07 -14.65
C THR A 7 31.58 -5.70 -15.87
N VAL A 8 31.12 -5.35 -17.07
CA VAL A 8 31.71 -5.81 -18.34
C VAL A 8 32.13 -4.57 -19.14
N PHE A 9 33.18 -4.69 -19.95
CA PHE A 9 33.55 -3.64 -20.91
C PHE A 9 32.91 -3.96 -22.26
N ASP A 10 32.16 -3.00 -22.81
CA ASP A 10 31.60 -3.12 -24.16
C ASP A 10 32.74 -3.09 -25.19
N LYS A 11 32.86 -4.17 -25.97
CA LYS A 11 33.94 -4.35 -26.97
C LYS A 11 33.96 -3.26 -28.05
N ARG A 12 32.82 -2.63 -28.33
CA ARG A 12 32.71 -1.62 -29.40
C ARG A 12 32.96 -0.20 -28.89
N THR A 13 32.54 0.10 -27.67
CA THR A 13 32.63 1.45 -27.11
C THR A 13 33.71 1.61 -26.04
N HIS A 14 34.35 0.51 -25.62
CA HIS A 14 35.34 0.47 -24.53
C HIS A 14 34.86 1.14 -23.24
N ARG A 15 33.53 1.20 -23.05
CA ARG A 15 32.91 1.77 -21.86
C ARG A 15 32.57 0.66 -20.87
N ARG A 16 32.75 0.99 -19.60
CA ARG A 16 32.32 0.16 -18.48
C ARG A 16 30.79 0.15 -18.44
N ILE A 17 30.18 -1.01 -18.68
CA ILE A 17 28.75 -1.22 -18.56
C ILE A 17 28.46 -2.22 -17.43
N GLN A 18 27.39 -1.98 -16.69
CA GLN A 18 26.90 -2.94 -15.70
C GLN A 18 25.87 -3.83 -16.38
N VAL A 19 26.17 -5.13 -16.46
CA VAL A 19 25.22 -6.13 -16.97
C VAL A 19 24.60 -6.83 -15.77
N VAL A 20 23.28 -6.74 -15.67
CA VAL A 20 22.50 -7.44 -14.67
C VAL A 20 22.05 -8.76 -15.28
N THR A 21 22.62 -9.88 -14.84
CA THR A 21 22.24 -11.22 -15.31
C THR A 21 21.33 -11.89 -14.27
N PRO A 22 20.10 -12.30 -14.63
CA PRO A 22 19.27 -13.09 -13.74
C PRO A 22 19.93 -14.47 -13.54
N ARG A 23 20.19 -14.86 -12.29
CA ARG A 23 20.92 -16.11 -11.99
C ARG A 23 20.06 -17.37 -11.98
N LEU A 24 18.77 -17.22 -11.72
CA LEU A 24 17.81 -18.33 -11.68
C LEU A 24 16.65 -17.97 -12.59
N ASN A 25 16.53 -18.69 -13.71
CA ASN A 25 15.35 -18.61 -14.57
C ASN A 25 14.27 -19.53 -13.99
N TYR A 26 13.54 -19.03 -13.00
CA TYR A 26 12.43 -19.74 -12.36
C TYR A 26 11.35 -20.16 -13.35
N VAL A 27 11.26 -19.51 -14.52
CA VAL A 27 10.26 -19.84 -15.55
C VAL A 27 10.51 -21.25 -16.10
N TYR A 28 11.76 -21.61 -16.39
CA TYR A 28 12.10 -22.94 -16.90
C TYR A 28 11.91 -24.04 -15.85
N LEU A 29 12.24 -23.72 -14.59
CA LEU A 29 12.04 -24.65 -13.48
C LEU A 29 10.54 -24.85 -13.22
N ALA A 30 9.77 -23.75 -13.16
CA ALA A 30 8.32 -23.80 -12.99
C ALA A 30 7.63 -24.52 -14.15
N SER A 31 8.05 -24.30 -15.41
CA SER A 31 7.48 -25.02 -16.54
C SER A 31 7.69 -26.52 -16.43
N LYS A 32 8.87 -26.98 -15.98
CA LYS A 32 9.12 -28.39 -15.68
C LYS A 32 8.24 -28.94 -14.56
N PHE A 33 7.94 -28.14 -13.54
CA PHE A 33 7.02 -28.54 -12.46
C PHE A 33 5.54 -28.57 -12.89
N LEU A 34 5.18 -27.87 -13.97
CA LEU A 34 3.83 -27.83 -14.53
C LEU A 34 3.63 -28.83 -15.69
N GLU A 35 4.72 -29.34 -16.26
CA GLU A 35 4.69 -30.25 -17.40
C GLU A 35 3.94 -31.55 -17.05
N GLY A 36 2.90 -31.88 -17.83
CA GLY A 36 2.09 -33.09 -17.64
C GLY A 36 1.05 -33.02 -16.51
N ARG A 37 0.88 -31.87 -15.85
CA ARG A 37 -0.09 -31.71 -14.76
C ARG A 37 -1.43 -31.14 -15.23
N ALA A 38 -2.51 -31.57 -14.58
CA ALA A 38 -3.83 -31.01 -14.85
C ALA A 38 -3.98 -29.61 -14.25
N PRO A 39 -4.60 -28.64 -14.95
CA PRO A 39 -4.77 -27.29 -14.43
C PRO A 39 -5.52 -27.24 -13.08
N GLN A 40 -6.51 -28.12 -12.87
CA GLN A 40 -7.23 -28.16 -11.60
C GLN A 40 -6.34 -28.60 -10.42
N GLU A 41 -5.42 -29.53 -10.66
CA GLU A 41 -4.52 -30.07 -9.65
C GLU A 41 -3.54 -28.99 -9.16
N VAL A 42 -2.96 -28.25 -10.10
CA VAL A 42 -2.08 -27.10 -9.79
C VAL A 42 -2.85 -26.02 -9.04
N ALA A 43 -4.08 -25.72 -9.44
CA ALA A 43 -4.91 -24.73 -8.76
C ALA A 43 -5.21 -25.12 -7.31
N GLN A 44 -5.52 -26.40 -7.07
CA GLN A 44 -5.76 -26.92 -5.72
C GLN A 44 -4.52 -26.82 -4.83
N GLU A 45 -3.33 -27.16 -5.35
CA GLU A 45 -2.08 -27.03 -4.59
C GLU A 45 -1.74 -25.58 -4.24
N VAL A 46 -1.89 -24.67 -5.21
CA VAL A 46 -1.66 -23.24 -4.97
C VAL A 46 -2.61 -22.71 -3.90
N LEU A 47 -3.88 -23.13 -3.95
CA LEU A 47 -4.89 -22.76 -2.97
C LEU A 47 -4.56 -23.35 -1.59
N ALA A 48 -4.20 -24.62 -1.51
CA ALA A 48 -3.79 -25.25 -0.25
C ALA A 48 -2.55 -24.56 0.36
N HIS A 49 -1.58 -24.17 -0.48
CA HIS A 49 -0.42 -23.42 -0.02
C HIS A 49 -0.80 -22.04 0.52
N LEU A 50 -1.73 -21.34 -0.15
CA LEU A 50 -2.27 -20.07 0.34
C LEU A 50 -2.95 -20.25 1.68
N GLU A 51 -3.86 -21.21 1.82
CA GLU A 51 -4.59 -21.47 3.07
C GLU A 51 -3.64 -21.77 4.23
N ALA A 52 -2.61 -22.59 3.99
CA ALA A 52 -1.58 -22.87 4.99
C ALA A 52 -0.82 -21.60 5.39
N ALA A 53 -0.45 -20.74 4.43
CA ALA A 53 0.20 -19.47 4.70
C ALA A 53 -0.73 -18.51 5.48
N GLN A 54 -2.02 -18.48 5.15
CA GLN A 54 -3.02 -17.67 5.88
C GLN A 54 -3.19 -18.14 7.31
N GLN A 55 -3.23 -19.46 7.54
CA GLN A 55 -3.31 -20.04 8.88
C GLN A 55 -2.06 -19.69 9.71
N ALA A 56 -0.87 -19.78 9.11
CA ALA A 56 0.37 -19.37 9.75
C ALA A 56 0.36 -17.87 10.10
N ASN A 57 -0.07 -17.01 9.16
CA ASN A 57 -0.20 -15.57 9.40
C ASN A 57 -1.22 -15.26 10.50
N ARG A 58 -2.37 -15.96 10.53
CA ARG A 58 -3.39 -15.82 11.57
C ARG A 58 -2.79 -16.12 12.94
N MET A 59 -2.05 -17.22 13.07
CA MET A 59 -1.40 -17.57 14.34
C MET A 59 -0.35 -16.54 14.75
N LEU A 60 0.51 -16.11 13.82
CA LEU A 60 1.55 -15.13 14.09
C LEU A 60 0.96 -13.79 14.56
N LEU A 61 0.00 -13.24 13.80
CA LEU A 61 -0.68 -11.99 14.15
C LEU A 61 -1.44 -12.11 15.46
N GLY A 62 -2.10 -13.26 15.70
CA GLY A 62 -2.80 -13.53 16.94
C GLY A 62 -1.86 -13.50 18.15
N LEU A 63 -0.67 -14.11 18.02
CA LEU A 63 0.34 -14.09 19.07
C LEU A 63 0.89 -12.69 19.32
N GLU A 64 1.17 -11.92 18.26
CA GLU A 64 1.61 -10.53 18.37
C GLU A 64 0.56 -9.65 19.08
N GLU A 65 -0.71 -9.76 18.69
CA GLU A 65 -1.79 -9.02 19.35
C GLU A 65 -1.96 -9.47 20.80
N PHE A 66 -1.96 -10.77 21.06
CA PHE A 66 -2.08 -11.31 22.41
C PHE A 66 -0.96 -10.81 23.32
N GLN A 67 0.31 -10.82 22.86
CA GLN A 67 1.44 -10.31 23.64
C GLN A 67 1.27 -8.84 24.05
N LYS A 68 0.68 -8.00 23.19
CA LYS A 68 0.44 -6.57 23.50
C LYS A 68 -0.60 -6.38 24.60
N ILE A 69 -1.58 -7.27 24.69
CA ILE A 69 -2.71 -7.17 25.63
C ILE A 69 -2.63 -8.18 26.78
N ALA A 70 -1.56 -8.97 26.87
CA ALA A 70 -1.44 -10.09 27.79
C ALA A 70 -1.63 -9.69 29.26
N GLN A 71 -1.28 -8.44 29.61
CA GLN A 71 -1.42 -7.90 30.96
C GLN A 71 -2.82 -7.34 31.26
N ASN A 72 -3.63 -7.06 30.24
CA ASN A 72 -4.96 -6.46 30.37
C ASN A 72 -6.02 -7.54 30.59
N SER A 73 -7.20 -7.10 31.02
CA SER A 73 -8.40 -7.95 31.10
C SER A 73 -9.28 -7.78 29.85
N LEU A 74 -10.28 -8.65 29.66
CA LEU A 74 -11.19 -8.56 28.51
C LEU A 74 -12.09 -7.31 28.56
N ASP A 75 -12.38 -6.80 29.76
CA ASP A 75 -13.19 -5.61 29.96
C ASP A 75 -12.48 -4.33 29.47
N ASP A 76 -11.15 -4.32 29.41
CA ASP A 76 -10.32 -3.19 28.97
C ASP A 76 -10.17 -3.09 27.43
N LEU A 77 -10.69 -4.08 26.71
CA LEU A 77 -10.59 -4.15 25.25
C LEU A 77 -11.71 -3.35 24.56
N ASP A 78 -11.45 -2.94 23.33
CA ASP A 78 -12.44 -2.28 22.48
C ASP A 78 -13.74 -3.11 22.33
N PRO A 79 -14.93 -2.46 22.23
CA PRO A 79 -16.21 -3.17 22.20
C PRO A 79 -16.32 -4.20 21.07
N ALA A 80 -15.70 -3.94 19.92
CA ALA A 80 -15.76 -4.84 18.78
C ALA A 80 -14.95 -6.11 19.03
N THR A 81 -13.79 -6.01 19.66
CA THR A 81 -12.96 -7.16 20.07
C THR A 81 -13.62 -7.92 21.19
N ARG A 82 -14.18 -7.22 22.16
CA ARG A 82 -14.95 -7.81 23.25
C ARG A 82 -16.09 -8.69 22.75
N GLN A 83 -16.93 -8.17 21.85
CA GLN A 83 -18.03 -8.92 21.28
C GLN A 83 -17.57 -10.15 20.50
N ALA A 84 -16.47 -10.04 19.74
CA ALA A 84 -15.95 -11.17 18.99
C ALA A 84 -15.39 -12.28 19.90
N LEU A 85 -14.70 -11.90 20.99
CA LEU A 85 -14.22 -12.86 21.97
C LEU A 85 -15.36 -13.49 22.75
N HIS A 86 -16.41 -12.72 23.10
CA HIS A 86 -17.63 -13.24 23.69
C HIS A 86 -18.28 -14.30 22.80
N ASN A 87 -18.46 -14.02 21.51
CA ASN A 87 -19.04 -14.96 20.55
C ASN A 87 -18.21 -16.23 20.36
N ALA A 88 -16.89 -16.16 20.54
CA ALA A 88 -15.99 -17.29 20.34
C ALA A 88 -15.79 -18.15 21.58
N LEU A 89 -15.79 -17.54 22.77
CA LEU A 89 -15.62 -18.23 24.05
C LEU A 89 -16.96 -18.76 24.59
N GLY A 90 -18.09 -18.15 24.21
CA GLY A 90 -19.40 -18.43 24.75
C GLY A 90 -19.64 -17.77 26.11
N ASP A 91 -20.91 -17.60 26.46
CA ASP A 91 -21.37 -16.75 27.57
C ASP A 91 -20.79 -17.19 28.93
N ASP A 92 -20.79 -18.49 29.22
CA ASP A 92 -20.36 -19.05 30.51
C ASP A 92 -18.85 -18.85 30.76
N LEU A 93 -18.03 -19.20 29.76
CA LEU A 93 -16.58 -19.06 29.85
C LEU A 93 -16.18 -17.59 29.86
N TYR A 94 -16.82 -16.77 29.02
CA TYR A 94 -16.54 -15.35 28.96
C TYR A 94 -16.81 -14.66 30.31
N ALA A 95 -17.94 -14.95 30.96
CA ALA A 95 -18.28 -14.38 32.26
C ALA A 95 -17.26 -14.71 33.35
N SER A 96 -16.71 -15.93 33.32
CA SER A 96 -15.69 -16.38 34.30
C SER A 96 -14.32 -15.73 34.11
N VAL A 97 -13.99 -15.34 32.87
CA VAL A 97 -12.64 -14.91 32.48
C VAL A 97 -12.52 -13.38 32.33
N ARG A 98 -13.65 -12.65 32.20
CA ARG A 98 -13.65 -11.23 31.78
C ARG A 98 -12.72 -10.28 32.54
N SER A 99 -12.59 -10.48 33.85
CA SER A 99 -11.83 -9.61 34.76
C SER A 99 -10.46 -10.18 35.14
N THR A 100 -10.07 -11.29 34.54
CA THR A 100 -8.79 -11.96 34.80
C THR A 100 -7.77 -11.54 33.73
N PRO A 101 -6.51 -11.23 34.11
CA PRO A 101 -5.47 -10.92 33.13
C PRO A 101 -5.28 -12.04 32.11
N LEU A 102 -5.14 -11.69 30.83
CA LEU A 102 -5.13 -12.67 29.74
C LEU A 102 -4.01 -13.72 29.83
N HIS A 103 -2.84 -13.34 30.35
CA HIS A 103 -1.68 -14.24 30.48
C HIS A 103 -1.84 -15.34 31.54
N THR A 104 -2.74 -15.20 32.50
CA THR A 104 -2.95 -16.19 33.57
C THR A 104 -3.99 -17.25 33.19
N LEU A 105 -4.67 -17.06 32.06
CA LEU A 105 -5.74 -17.95 31.61
C LEU A 105 -5.23 -19.34 31.22
N PRO A 106 -6.10 -20.37 31.26
CA PRO A 106 -5.76 -21.69 30.74
C PRO A 106 -5.30 -21.62 29.28
N ARG A 107 -4.35 -22.49 28.93
CA ARG A 107 -3.76 -22.52 27.58
C ARG A 107 -4.81 -22.69 26.47
N GLU A 108 -5.83 -23.52 26.69
CA GLU A 108 -6.91 -23.74 25.72
C GLU A 108 -7.70 -22.45 25.44
N THR A 109 -7.97 -21.67 26.49
CA THR A 109 -8.63 -20.36 26.38
C THR A 109 -7.73 -19.36 25.66
N GLN A 110 -6.43 -19.33 25.99
CA GLN A 110 -5.46 -18.48 25.30
C GLN A 110 -5.38 -18.80 23.81
N GLU A 111 -5.33 -20.08 23.43
CA GLU A 111 -5.27 -20.52 22.03
C GLU A 111 -6.51 -20.06 21.25
N THR A 112 -7.70 -20.13 21.86
CA THR A 112 -8.94 -19.62 21.26
C THR A 112 -8.91 -18.11 21.06
N ILE A 113 -8.45 -17.36 22.08
CA ILE A 113 -8.31 -15.89 22.01
C ILE A 113 -7.30 -15.51 20.92
N ILE A 114 -6.12 -16.13 20.91
CA ILE A 114 -5.07 -15.92 19.90
C ILE A 114 -5.62 -16.15 18.50
N ALA A 115 -6.32 -17.26 18.29
CA ALA A 115 -6.91 -17.59 17.00
C ALA A 115 -7.91 -16.51 16.55
N GLU A 116 -8.78 -16.01 17.42
CA GLU A 116 -9.75 -14.98 17.06
C GLU A 116 -9.13 -13.60 16.85
N LEU A 117 -8.16 -13.19 17.67
CA LEU A 117 -7.41 -11.96 17.45
C LEU A 117 -6.70 -11.98 16.10
N GLY A 118 -6.03 -13.08 15.78
CA GLY A 118 -5.38 -13.28 14.48
C GLY A 118 -6.36 -13.22 13.31
N ARG A 119 -7.56 -13.79 13.47
CA ARG A 119 -8.61 -13.74 12.44
C ARG A 119 -9.06 -12.32 12.16
N ARG A 120 -9.30 -11.56 13.22
CA ARG A 120 -9.72 -10.16 13.15
C ARG A 120 -8.64 -9.32 12.48
N ALA A 121 -7.38 -9.48 12.89
CA ALA A 121 -6.24 -8.80 12.31
C ALA A 121 -6.16 -9.02 10.80
N LEU A 122 -6.20 -10.28 10.39
CA LEU A 122 -6.13 -10.69 8.99
C LEU A 122 -7.36 -10.17 8.19
N THR A 123 -8.54 -10.13 8.79
CA THR A 123 -9.76 -9.56 8.15
C THR A 123 -9.61 -8.06 7.87
N VAL A 124 -9.09 -7.30 8.84
CA VAL A 124 -8.83 -5.86 8.67
C VAL A 124 -7.81 -5.62 7.56
N ILE A 125 -6.73 -6.40 7.55
CA ILE A 125 -5.69 -6.36 6.52
C ILE A 125 -6.29 -6.59 5.13
N TYR A 126 -7.11 -7.64 4.96
CA TYR A 126 -7.70 -7.95 3.67
C TYR A 126 -8.72 -6.91 3.23
N ARG A 127 -9.50 -6.36 4.15
CA ARG A 127 -10.37 -5.23 3.83
C ARG A 127 -9.57 -4.04 3.30
N GLN A 128 -8.49 -3.67 3.99
CA GLN A 128 -7.64 -2.55 3.56
C GLN A 128 -6.98 -2.82 2.20
N LEU A 129 -6.51 -4.05 1.98
CA LEU A 129 -5.93 -4.49 0.72
C LEU A 129 -6.95 -4.39 -0.42
N LEU A 130 -8.16 -4.93 -0.23
CA LEU A 130 -9.25 -4.87 -1.20
C LEU A 130 -9.58 -3.42 -1.56
N LEU A 131 -9.82 -2.58 -0.55
CA LEU A 131 -10.13 -1.16 -0.74
C LEU A 131 -8.99 -0.42 -1.45
N GLY A 132 -7.74 -0.71 -1.11
CA GLY A 132 -6.57 -0.11 -1.74
C GLY A 132 -6.46 -0.46 -3.23
N VAL A 133 -6.60 -1.75 -3.58
CA VAL A 133 -6.55 -2.19 -4.99
C VAL A 133 -7.72 -1.64 -5.80
N ILE A 134 -8.93 -1.70 -5.25
CA ILE A 134 -10.13 -1.22 -5.93
C ILE A 134 -10.04 0.29 -6.14
N GLY A 135 -9.63 1.04 -5.10
CA GLY A 135 -9.51 2.49 -5.17
C GLY A 135 -8.50 2.94 -6.22
N GLU A 136 -7.30 2.36 -6.23
CA GLU A 136 -6.24 2.69 -7.20
C GLU A 136 -6.70 2.44 -8.64
N LEU A 137 -7.19 1.23 -8.93
CA LEU A 137 -7.60 0.86 -10.28
C LEU A 137 -8.86 1.61 -10.75
N TRP A 138 -9.76 1.97 -9.84
CA TRP A 138 -10.93 2.77 -10.18
C TRP A 138 -10.54 4.18 -10.64
N VAL A 139 -9.58 4.81 -9.98
CA VAL A 139 -9.07 6.13 -10.39
C VAL A 139 -8.46 6.05 -11.79
N ASP A 140 -7.61 5.05 -12.03
CA ASP A 140 -7.01 4.82 -13.35
C ASP A 140 -8.06 4.60 -14.44
N TYR A 141 -9.13 3.85 -14.12
CA TYR A 141 -10.25 3.64 -15.03
C TYR A 141 -10.99 4.95 -15.36
N LEU A 142 -11.23 5.81 -14.38
CA LEU A 142 -11.85 7.12 -14.63
C LEU A 142 -10.98 7.99 -15.53
N THR A 143 -9.65 7.98 -15.35
CA THR A 143 -8.71 8.67 -16.24
C THR A 143 -8.79 8.12 -17.67
N GLN A 144 -8.86 6.80 -17.82
CA GLN A 144 -9.02 6.15 -19.13
C GLN A 144 -10.37 6.50 -19.79
N MET A 145 -11.45 6.59 -19.01
CA MET A 145 -12.77 7.01 -19.50
C MET A 145 -12.77 8.43 -20.04
N GLU A 146 -12.06 9.35 -19.39
CA GLU A 146 -11.95 10.73 -19.85
C GLU A 146 -11.13 10.81 -21.14
N ALA A 147 -9.99 10.11 -21.20
CA ALA A 147 -9.19 10.00 -22.43
C ALA A 147 -10.00 9.39 -23.59
N LEU A 148 -10.79 8.36 -23.30
CA LEU A 148 -11.68 7.73 -24.28
C LEU A 148 -12.70 8.73 -24.84
N ARG A 149 -13.34 9.52 -23.97
CA ARG A 149 -14.32 10.54 -24.36
C ARG A 149 -13.68 11.56 -25.32
N VAL A 150 -12.49 12.06 -25.00
CA VAL A 150 -11.75 12.99 -25.88
C VAL A 150 -11.41 12.34 -27.22
N SER A 151 -10.90 11.10 -27.21
CA SER A 151 -10.50 10.40 -28.44
C SER A 151 -11.67 10.16 -29.41
N ILE A 152 -12.84 9.78 -28.88
CA ILE A 152 -14.04 9.55 -29.70
C ILE A 152 -14.60 10.86 -30.24
N GLY A 153 -14.49 11.95 -29.46
CA GLY A 153 -14.82 13.29 -29.96
C GLY A 153 -14.01 13.69 -31.21
N LEU A 154 -12.75 13.26 -31.28
CA LEU A 154 -11.89 13.48 -32.45
C LEU A 154 -12.19 12.51 -33.61
N GLU A 155 -12.61 11.27 -33.31
CA GLU A 155 -12.88 10.20 -34.28
C GLU A 155 -14.29 10.26 -34.89
N ALA A 156 -15.21 11.06 -34.30
CA ALA A 156 -16.59 11.25 -34.77
C ALA A 156 -16.72 11.77 -36.21
N TYR A 157 -15.62 12.21 -36.83
CA TYR A 157 -15.56 12.55 -38.25
C TYR A 157 -15.71 11.34 -39.21
N ALA A 158 -15.62 10.10 -38.71
CA ALA A 158 -15.58 8.88 -39.52
C ALA A 158 -16.94 8.19 -39.77
N GLN A 159 -18.07 8.91 -39.68
CA GLN A 159 -19.45 8.41 -39.97
C GLN A 159 -19.94 7.23 -39.12
N ARG A 160 -19.25 6.88 -38.03
CA ARG A 160 -19.71 5.90 -37.04
C ARG A 160 -20.33 6.60 -35.85
N ASP A 161 -21.41 6.05 -35.30
CA ASP A 161 -22.08 6.61 -34.13
C ASP A 161 -21.11 6.65 -32.91
N PRO A 162 -20.72 7.85 -32.44
CA PRO A 162 -19.77 8.00 -31.34
C PRO A 162 -20.29 7.39 -30.04
N LEU A 163 -21.61 7.37 -29.82
CA LEU A 163 -22.21 6.82 -28.62
C LEU A 163 -22.06 5.30 -28.56
N VAL A 164 -22.24 4.63 -29.70
CA VAL A 164 -22.08 3.17 -29.80
C VAL A 164 -20.62 2.77 -29.57
N GLN A 165 -19.68 3.51 -30.17
CA GLN A 165 -18.25 3.28 -29.96
C GLN A 165 -17.83 3.49 -28.51
N TYR A 166 -18.32 4.56 -27.88
CA TYR A 166 -18.02 4.84 -26.47
C TYR A 166 -18.50 3.71 -25.58
N LYS A 167 -19.76 3.28 -25.73
CA LYS A 167 -20.32 2.17 -24.94
C LYS A 167 -19.55 0.87 -25.12
N SER A 168 -19.18 0.52 -26.36
CA SER A 168 -18.42 -0.69 -26.65
C SER A 168 -17.03 -0.67 -26.02
N ARG A 169 -16.27 0.42 -26.21
CA ARG A 169 -14.92 0.56 -25.64
C ARG A 169 -14.96 0.67 -24.12
N ALA A 170 -15.92 1.40 -23.56
CA ALA A 170 -16.11 1.51 -22.11
C ALA A 170 -16.44 0.17 -21.44
N SER A 171 -17.31 -0.63 -22.06
CA SER A 171 -17.59 -1.99 -21.58
C SER A 171 -16.34 -2.86 -21.54
N THR A 172 -15.49 -2.78 -22.57
CA THR A 172 -14.23 -3.52 -22.64
C THR A 172 -13.28 -3.09 -21.51
N LEU A 173 -13.09 -1.77 -21.34
CA LEU A 173 -12.24 -1.22 -20.28
C LEU A 173 -12.75 -1.57 -18.88
N PHE A 174 -14.06 -1.66 -18.68
CA PHE A 174 -14.63 -2.11 -17.42
C PHE A 174 -14.39 -3.61 -17.16
N GLN A 175 -14.46 -4.46 -18.18
CA GLN A 175 -14.11 -5.88 -18.03
C GLN A 175 -12.64 -6.06 -17.65
N ASP A 176 -11.74 -5.32 -18.32
CA ASP A 176 -10.31 -5.32 -18.02
C ASP A 176 -10.05 -4.82 -16.59
N LEU A 177 -10.77 -3.77 -16.15
CA LEU A 177 -10.72 -3.28 -14.78
C LEU A 177 -11.00 -4.38 -13.76
N ILE A 178 -12.10 -5.12 -13.93
CA ILE A 178 -12.48 -6.20 -13.00
C ILE A 178 -11.45 -7.33 -13.00
N GLN A 179 -10.88 -7.68 -14.15
CA GLN A 179 -9.81 -8.69 -14.23
C GLN A 179 -8.54 -8.21 -13.51
N ASN A 180 -8.13 -6.98 -13.74
CA ASN A 180 -6.98 -6.37 -13.08
C ASN A 180 -7.19 -6.25 -11.56
N MET A 181 -8.39 -5.92 -11.10
CA MET A 181 -8.73 -5.92 -9.67
C MET A 181 -8.56 -7.31 -9.06
N ARG A 182 -9.11 -8.36 -9.69
CA ARG A 182 -8.97 -9.74 -9.19
C ARG A 182 -7.50 -10.16 -9.11
N LEU A 183 -6.74 -9.93 -10.17
CA LEU A 183 -5.30 -10.25 -10.21
C LEU A 183 -4.51 -9.45 -9.18
N GLY A 184 -4.80 -8.16 -9.04
CA GLY A 184 -4.15 -7.27 -8.08
C GLY A 184 -4.39 -7.70 -6.63
N VAL A 185 -5.62 -8.07 -6.29
CA VAL A 185 -5.97 -8.58 -4.96
C VAL A 185 -5.24 -9.88 -4.68
N ILE A 186 -5.32 -10.87 -5.58
CA ILE A 186 -4.68 -12.17 -5.42
C ILE A 186 -3.16 -11.99 -5.25
N SER A 187 -2.52 -11.24 -6.15
CA SER A 187 -1.07 -11.00 -6.11
C SER A 187 -0.64 -10.35 -4.79
N ARG A 188 -1.35 -9.31 -4.34
CA ARG A 188 -1.05 -8.66 -3.06
C ARG A 188 -1.29 -9.60 -1.88
N MET A 189 -2.31 -10.45 -1.92
CA MET A 189 -2.59 -11.43 -0.85
C MET A 189 -1.47 -12.46 -0.70
N PHE A 190 -0.90 -12.95 -1.81
CA PHE A 190 0.23 -13.90 -1.79
C PHE A 190 1.56 -13.25 -1.38
N THR A 191 1.76 -11.98 -1.70
CA THR A 191 3.01 -11.26 -1.43
C THR A 191 2.95 -10.43 -0.15
N TYR A 192 1.79 -10.36 0.50
CA TYR A 192 1.57 -9.59 1.70
C TYR A 192 2.52 -10.06 2.79
N ARG A 193 3.32 -9.13 3.30
CA ARG A 193 4.15 -9.34 4.48
C ARG A 193 3.54 -8.57 5.63
N PRO A 194 3.30 -9.21 6.78
CA PRO A 194 2.81 -8.50 7.95
C PRO A 194 3.81 -7.41 8.31
N ARG A 195 3.37 -6.16 8.17
CA ARG A 195 3.94 -5.03 8.89
C ARG A 195 3.15 -4.95 10.20
N GLN A 196 3.79 -4.56 11.31
CA GLN A 196 3.11 -4.49 12.61
C GLN A 196 1.82 -3.67 12.51
N ILE A 197 0.67 -4.35 12.50
CA ILE A 197 -0.66 -3.75 12.51
C ILE A 197 -1.29 -4.18 13.83
N SER A 198 -1.65 -3.21 14.67
CA SER A 198 -2.45 -3.47 15.87
C SER A 198 -3.91 -3.28 15.51
N VAL A 199 -4.72 -4.31 15.75
CA VAL A 199 -6.19 -4.23 15.62
C VAL A 199 -6.89 -4.13 16.96
N VAL A 200 -6.19 -4.42 18.06
CA VAL A 200 -6.71 -4.24 19.40
C VAL A 200 -6.29 -2.86 19.93
N GLN A 201 -7.29 -2.10 20.37
CA GLN A 201 -7.10 -0.84 21.10
C GLN A 201 -7.56 -1.05 22.54
N THR A 202 -6.72 -0.68 23.50
CA THR A 202 -7.11 -0.63 24.92
C THR A 202 -7.83 0.67 25.19
N THR A 203 -8.93 0.65 25.94
CA THR A 203 -9.73 1.84 26.30
C THR A 203 -8.90 2.95 26.94
N GLU A 204 -7.87 2.62 27.73
CA GLU A 204 -6.96 3.62 28.32
C GLU A 204 -6.12 4.35 27.27
N ARG A 205 -5.78 3.71 26.15
CA ARG A 205 -4.99 4.33 25.07
C ARG A 205 -5.82 5.24 24.19
N SER A 206 -7.13 5.01 24.11
CA SER A 206 -8.07 5.91 23.45
C SER A 206 -8.19 7.25 24.19
N ALA A 207 -8.16 7.24 25.53
CA ALA A 207 -8.18 8.47 26.33
C ALA A 207 -6.92 9.33 26.13
N VAL A 208 -5.73 8.71 26.05
CA VAL A 208 -4.46 9.43 25.82
C VAL A 208 -4.31 9.91 24.37
N ALA A 209 -4.91 9.19 23.41
CA ALA A 209 -4.94 9.62 22.00
C ALA A 209 -5.98 10.72 21.74
N GLU A 210 -7.09 10.76 22.48
CA GLU A 210 -8.08 11.85 22.41
C GLU A 210 -7.62 13.13 23.11
N GLU A 211 -6.71 13.06 24.10
CA GLU A 211 -6.05 14.24 24.68
C GLU A 211 -4.90 14.80 23.84
N GLN A 212 -4.51 14.11 22.77
CA GLN A 212 -3.48 14.58 21.84
C GLN A 212 -4.00 14.67 20.41
N GLU A 213 -4.90 15.62 20.15
CA GLU A 213 -4.91 16.46 18.93
C GLU A 213 -5.96 17.60 19.06
N PRO A 214 -5.82 18.80 18.46
CA PRO A 214 -4.68 19.41 17.77
C PRO A 214 -4.34 20.83 18.29
N ALA A 215 -3.06 21.15 18.50
CA ALA A 215 -2.62 22.53 18.69
C ALA A 215 -2.03 23.08 17.37
N GLN A 216 -2.81 23.98 16.75
CA GLN A 216 -2.43 25.07 15.84
C GLN A 216 -2.27 24.75 14.34
N VAL A 217 -3.40 24.81 13.62
CA VAL A 217 -3.44 25.43 12.29
C VAL A 217 -3.72 26.92 12.50
N SER A 218 -2.69 27.76 12.40
CA SER A 218 -2.87 29.21 12.28
C SER A 218 -3.08 29.57 10.82
N GLU A 219 -4.32 29.87 10.42
CA GLU A 219 -4.59 30.66 9.22
C GLU A 219 -4.09 32.10 9.47
N GLY A 220 -2.85 32.35 9.08
CA GLY A 220 -2.30 33.68 8.93
C GLY A 220 -2.82 34.31 7.64
N LYS A 221 -3.75 35.24 7.81
CA LYS A 221 -4.21 36.24 6.85
C LYS A 221 -3.03 36.77 6.01
N GLU A 222 -3.08 36.57 4.69
CA GLU A 222 -2.27 37.33 3.75
C GLU A 222 -2.68 38.80 3.82
N GLU A 223 -1.80 39.68 4.31
CA GLU A 223 -1.76 41.06 3.88
C GLU A 223 -0.36 41.67 4.09
N SER A 224 0.32 41.89 2.95
CA SER A 224 1.29 42.95 2.66
C SER A 224 2.57 43.04 3.50
N ALA A 225 3.66 42.44 2.99
CA ALA A 225 5.03 42.84 3.31
C ALA A 225 5.55 43.87 2.29
N SER A 226 5.26 45.14 2.54
CA SER A 226 6.00 46.28 2.00
C SER A 226 7.32 46.39 2.78
N THR A 227 8.43 45.98 2.16
CA THR A 227 9.77 46.16 2.74
C THR A 227 10.15 47.65 2.72
N GLN A 228 10.42 48.21 3.90
CA GLN A 228 11.26 49.40 4.02
C GLN A 228 12.44 49.14 4.97
N PRO A 229 13.56 49.85 4.75
CA PRO A 229 14.90 49.37 5.07
C PRO A 229 15.45 49.94 6.38
N ILE A 230 16.35 49.19 7.01
CA ILE A 230 17.19 49.70 8.10
C ILE A 230 18.40 50.42 7.49
N ASP A 231 18.53 51.67 7.92
CA ASP A 231 19.57 52.66 7.64
C ASP A 231 20.93 52.25 8.22
N GLN A 232 21.95 52.13 7.36
CA GLN A 232 23.34 52.44 7.71
C GLN A 232 24.00 53.22 6.56
N LYS A 233 23.96 54.55 6.68
CA LYS A 233 24.80 55.56 6.02
C LYS A 233 26.28 55.14 5.93
N LYS A 234 26.85 55.08 4.72
CA LYS A 234 27.58 56.12 3.97
C LYS A 234 29.07 56.21 4.34
N GLU A 235 29.93 55.69 3.45
CA GLU A 235 31.20 56.36 3.15
C GLU A 235 31.75 55.95 1.75
N LEU A 236 32.26 56.99 1.06
CA LEU A 236 33.15 57.00 -0.11
C LEU A 236 32.61 56.71 -1.54
N GLN A 237 32.28 57.82 -2.20
CA GLN A 237 32.57 58.04 -3.62
C GLN A 237 34.09 58.16 -3.83
N GLU A 238 34.66 57.52 -4.86
CA GLU A 238 35.30 58.20 -6.01
C GLU A 238 36.06 57.22 -6.91
N LYS A 239 35.86 57.41 -8.23
CA LYS A 239 36.83 57.36 -9.34
C LYS A 239 37.64 56.06 -9.51
N THR A 240 37.50 55.32 -10.61
CA THR A 240 37.99 55.61 -11.97
C THR A 240 37.70 54.33 -12.79
N GLY A 241 37.14 54.36 -14.00
CA GLY A 241 37.84 54.64 -15.25
C GLY A 241 38.72 53.46 -15.70
N LEU A 242 38.32 52.70 -16.75
CA LEU A 242 39.16 52.20 -17.87
C LEU A 242 38.54 51.01 -18.65
N ALA A 243 37.88 51.37 -19.76
CA ALA A 243 38.10 50.92 -21.15
C ALA A 243 38.40 49.45 -21.55
N SER A 244 37.62 49.02 -22.56
CA SER A 244 38.01 48.23 -23.76
C SER A 244 38.05 46.69 -23.61
N LYS A 245 37.62 45.83 -24.55
CA LYS A 245 37.57 45.91 -26.02
C LYS A 245 36.81 44.70 -26.60
N LYS A 246 36.11 44.93 -27.73
CA LYS A 246 35.97 44.10 -28.97
C LYS A 246 35.31 42.71 -28.89
N LYS A 247 34.68 42.14 -29.93
CA LYS A 247 34.11 42.51 -31.26
C LYS A 247 33.73 41.18 -31.95
N ARG A 248 32.74 41.24 -32.85
CA ARG A 248 32.42 40.35 -34.02
C ARG A 248 31.15 39.50 -33.84
N ARG A 249 30.04 39.77 -34.53
CA ARG A 249 29.69 39.71 -35.99
C ARG A 249 29.46 38.30 -36.53
N ARG A 250 28.22 38.04 -36.99
CA ARG A 250 27.81 37.43 -38.27
C ARG A 250 26.41 38.03 -38.62
N HIS A 251 26.25 38.92 -39.62
CA HIS A 251 25.91 38.67 -41.05
C HIS A 251 25.14 37.37 -41.30
N ARG A 252 24.12 37.31 -42.16
CA ARG A 252 23.22 38.24 -42.88
C ARG A 252 22.12 37.32 -43.41
#